data_AF-A0A973JQR1-F1
#
_entry.id   AF-A0A973JQR1-F1
#
_cell.length_a   1.000
_cell.length_b   1.000
_cell.length_c   1.000
_cell.angle_alpha   90.00
_cell.angle_beta   90.00
_cell.angle_gamma   90.00
#
_symmetry.space_group_name_H-M   'P 1'
#
loop_
_entity.id
_entity.type
_entity.pdbx_description
1 polymer ?
#
loop_
_entity_poly.entity_id
_entity_poly.type
_entity_poly.pdbx_seq_one_letter_code
_entity_poly.pdbx_strand_id
1 'polypeptide(L)' 'MFLACPNNPTGNRFSDAAMRKILENVDAAVVIDEAYFSFSAKTFLPYLNKHRNMIILRTLSKIGLAGLRIGVLTASK' A
#
# COMPACT_ATOMS: atom_id res chain seq x y z
N MET A 1 4.01 -7.18 -8.21
CA MET A 1 3.17 -7.88 -7.22
C MET A 1 2.27 -6.90 -6.50
N PHE A 2 1.00 -7.23 -6.26
CA PHE A 2 0.04 -6.37 -5.55
C PHE A 2 -0.28 -6.95 -4.17
N LEU A 3 -0.26 -6.12 -3.14
CA LEU A 3 -0.58 -6.48 -1.75
C LEU A 3 -1.54 -5.47 -1.16
N ALA A 4 -2.79 -5.87 -0.89
CA ALA A 4 -3.75 -5.01 -0.22
C ALA A 4 -3.51 -5.02 1.30
N CYS A 5 -3.30 -3.85 1.90
CA CYS A 5 -3.05 -3.71 3.32
C CYS A 5 -3.65 -2.40 3.86
N PRO A 6 -4.83 -2.44 4.51
CA PRO A 6 -5.63 -3.62 4.85
C PRO A 6 -6.14 -4.43 3.64
N ASN A 7 -6.17 -5.77 3.78
CA ASN A 7 -6.58 -6.68 2.72
C ASN A 7 -8.09 -6.66 2.49
N ASN A 8 -8.52 -6.75 1.24
CA ASN A 8 -9.93 -6.92 0.87
C ASN A 8 -10.17 -8.39 0.48
N PRO A 9 -11.18 -9.11 1.01
CA PRO A 9 -12.28 -8.66 1.88
C PRO A 9 -12.05 -8.83 3.39
N THR A 10 -10.94 -9.42 3.80
CA THR A 10 -10.70 -9.88 5.19
C THR A 10 -10.37 -8.78 6.20
N GLY A 11 -9.97 -7.59 5.75
CA GLY A 11 -9.59 -6.45 6.59
C GLY A 11 -8.28 -6.61 7.38
N ASN A 12 -7.63 -7.77 7.32
CA ASN A 12 -6.37 -8.02 8.03
C ASN A 12 -5.20 -7.27 7.39
N ARG A 13 -4.13 -7.07 8.18
CA ARG A 13 -2.90 -6.42 7.73
C ARG A 13 -1.76 -7.42 7.75
N PHE A 14 -0.82 -7.26 6.84
CA PHE A 14 0.46 -7.96 6.91
C PHE A 14 1.29 -7.41 8.07
N SER A 15 2.10 -8.28 8.69
CA SER A 15 3.09 -7.85 9.67
C SER A 15 4.24 -7.12 8.97
N ASP A 16 4.87 -6.18 9.68
CA ASP A 16 6.03 -5.44 9.14
C ASP A 16 7.18 -6.38 8.75
N ALA A 17 7.35 -7.49 9.47
CA ALA A 17 8.35 -8.51 9.16
C ALA A 17 8.05 -9.23 7.83
N ALA A 18 6.79 -9.61 7.59
CA ALA A 18 6.39 -10.24 6.33
C ALA A 18 6.56 -9.27 5.15
N MET A 19 6.17 -8.01 5.33
CA MET A 19 6.32 -6.96 4.31
C MET A 19 7.80 -6.72 3.97
N ARG A 20 8.67 -6.61 4.98
CA ARG A 20 10.12 -6.47 4.74
C ARG A 20 10.69 -7.65 3.97
N LYS A 21 10.36 -8.88 4.39
CA LYS A 21 10.81 -10.09 3.70
C LYS A 21 10.40 -10.08 2.22
N ILE A 22 9.17 -9.67 1.93
CA ILE A 22 8.71 -9.53 0.55
C ILE A 22 9.53 -8.48 -0.21
N LEU A 23 9.67 -7.28 0.34
CA LEU A 23 10.34 -6.16 -0.33
C LEU A 23 11.82 -6.44 -0.60
N GLU A 24 12.47 -7.25 0.24
CA GLU A 24 13.88 -7.64 0.13
C GLU A 24 14.12 -8.82 -0.83
N ASN A 25 13.13 -9.71 -1.02
CA ASN A 25 13.31 -10.95 -1.79
C ASN A 25 12.64 -10.94 -3.17
N VAL A 26 11.89 -9.88 -3.50
CA VAL A 26 11.18 -9.77 -4.78
C VAL A 26 11.89 -8.78 -5.69
N ASP A 27 12.45 -9.30 -6.78
CA ASP A 27 13.05 -8.52 -7.88
C ASP A 27 11.99 -8.05 -8.89
N ALA A 28 10.98 -7.34 -8.37
CA ALA A 28 9.91 -6.74 -9.16
C ALA A 28 9.23 -5.62 -8.36
N ALA A 29 8.50 -4.73 -9.03
CA ALA A 29 7.70 -3.72 -8.37
C ALA A 29 6.65 -4.35 -7.43
N VAL A 30 6.64 -3.93 -6.18
CA VAL A 30 5.69 -4.31 -5.13
C VAL A 30 4.76 -3.13 -4.88
N VAL A 31 3.50 -3.27 -5.29
CA VAL A 31 2.45 -2.28 -5.08
C VAL A 31 1.69 -2.64 -3.82
N ILE A 32 1.73 -1.74 -2.85
CA ILE A 32 0.99 -1.84 -1.60
C ILE A 32 -0.28 -1.01 -1.74
N ASP A 33 -1.41 -1.69 -1.82
CA ASP A 33 -2.73 -1.06 -1.91
C ASP A 33 -3.23 -0.68 -0.52
N GLU A 34 -3.13 0.63 -0.25
CA GLU A 34 -3.58 1.32 0.94
C GLU A 34 -4.97 1.97 0.73
N ALA A 35 -5.85 1.39 -0.10
CA ALA A 35 -7.20 1.92 -0.33
C ALA A 35 -8.00 2.16 0.97
N TYR A 36 -7.79 1.31 1.99
CA TYR A 36 -8.44 1.39 3.29
C TYR A 36 -7.56 2.05 4.38
N PHE A 37 -6.49 2.77 4.01
CA PHE A 37 -5.59 3.45 4.95
C PHE A 37 -6.35 4.36 5.93
N SER A 38 -7.34 5.11 5.45
CA SER A 38 -8.15 6.03 6.27
C SER A 38 -8.86 5.36 7.44
N PHE A 39 -9.04 4.03 7.42
CA PHE A 39 -9.68 3.26 8.48
C PHE A 39 -8.71 2.44 9.34
N SER A 40 -7.43 2.39 8.97
CA SER A 40 -6.41 1.63 9.72
C SER A 40 -5.35 2.50 10.38
N ALA A 41 -5.26 3.78 10.00
CA ALA A 41 -4.31 4.78 10.53
C ALA A 41 -2.82 4.35 10.54
N LYS A 42 -2.48 3.30 9.80
CA LYS A 42 -1.11 2.77 9.68
C LYS A 42 -0.74 2.68 8.21
N THR A 43 0.43 3.20 7.88
CA THR A 43 0.95 3.24 6.51
C THR A 43 2.37 2.73 6.43
N PHE A 44 2.75 2.22 5.27
CA PHE A 44 4.14 1.87 4.96
C PHE A 44 4.94 3.04 4.38
N LEU A 45 4.35 4.23 4.21
CA LEU A 45 5.00 5.42 3.66
C LEU A 45 6.37 5.77 4.29
N PRO A 46 6.61 5.64 5.61
CA PRO A 46 7.93 5.89 6.21
C PRO A 46 9.05 4.98 5.69
N TYR A 47 8.70 3.83 5.10
CA TYR A 47 9.65 2.85 4.56
C TYR A 47 9.92 3.04 3.06
N LEU A 48 9.20 3.95 2.39
CA LEU A 48 9.26 4.11 0.93
C LEU A 48 10.69 4.34 0.42
N ASN A 49 11.46 5.19 1.10
CA ASN A 49 12.84 5.50 0.72
C ASN A 49 13.83 4.35 0.97
N LYS A 50 13.44 3.31 1.72
CA LYS A 50 14.29 2.15 2.00
C LYS A 50 14.17 1.06 0.93
N HIS A 51 13.10 1.07 0.14
CA HIS A 51 12.79 0.00 -0.81
C HIS A 51 12.42 0.60 -2.18
N ARG A 52 13.37 0.62 -3.13
CA ARG A 52 13.15 1.22 -4.46
C ARG A 52 12.08 0.53 -5.30
N ASN A 53 11.82 -0.75 -5.04
CA ASN A 53 10.77 -1.53 -5.69
C ASN A 53 9.38 -1.29 -5.08
N MET A 54 9.25 -0.42 -4.08
CA MET A 54 8.00 -0.19 -3.34
C MET A 54 7.18 0.96 -3.94
N ILE A 55 5.89 0.69 -4.16
CA ILE A 55 4.92 1.66 -4.64
C ILE A 55 3.70 1.60 -3.70
N ILE A 56 3.21 2.74 -3.25
CA ILE A 56 1.99 2.83 -2.43
C ILE A 56 0.85 3.35 -3.30
N LEU A 57 -0.27 2.63 -3.31
CA LEU A 57 -1.51 3.00 -3.98
C LEU A 57 -2.54 3.48 -2.97
N ARG A 58 -3.16 4.63 -3.23
CA ARG A 58 -4.29 5.16 -2.44
C ARG A 58 -5.43 5.61 -3.35
N THR A 59 -6.62 5.73 -2.78
CA THR A 59 -7.79 6.26 -3.47
C THR A 59 -8.62 7.16 -2.57
N LEU A 60 -9.28 8.16 -3.16
CA LEU A 60 -10.29 8.96 -2.46
C LEU A 60 -11.66 8.27 -2.41
N SER A 61 -11.81 7.12 -3.07
CA SER A 61 -13.10 6.42 -3.16
C SER A 61 -13.66 5.99 -1.81
N LYS A 62 -12.76 5.71 -0.85
CA LYS A 62 -13.12 5.18 0.45
C LYS A 62 -13.47 6.27 1.48
N ILE A 63 -13.30 7.54 1.13
CA ILE A 63 -13.67 8.70 1.95
C ILE A 63 -14.89 9.46 1.38
N GLY A 64 -15.75 8.77 0.61
CA GLY A 64 -16.98 9.36 0.06
C GLY A 64 -16.82 10.04 -1.31
N LEU A 65 -15.62 10.04 -1.89
CA LEU A 65 -15.33 10.67 -3.19
C LEU A 65 -15.19 9.65 -4.33
N ALA A 66 -15.92 8.53 -4.26
CA ALA A 66 -15.84 7.45 -5.25
C ALA A 66 -16.18 7.91 -6.68
N GLY A 67 -17.07 8.89 -6.83
CA GLY A 67 -17.46 9.46 -8.12
C GLY A 67 -16.35 10.25 -8.83
N LEU A 68 -15.35 10.77 -8.10
CA LEU A 68 -14.25 11.53 -8.72
C LEU A 68 -13.24 10.64 -9.45
N ARG A 69 -13.24 9.32 -9.17
CA ARG A 69 -12.32 8.34 -9.78
C ARG A 69 -10.83 8.68 -9.61
N ILE A 70 -10.46 9.31 -8.48
CA ILE A 70 -9.07 9.70 -8.20
C ILE A 70 -8.33 8.59 -7.45
N GLY A 71 -7.19 8.19 -8.00
CA GLY A 71 -6.18 7.33 -7.38
C GLY A 71 -4.81 8.02 -7.36
N VAL A 72 -4.00 7.71 -6.35
CA VAL A 72 -2.66 8.29 -6.17
C VAL A 72 -1.66 7.16 -6.00
N LEU A 73 -0.55 7.24 -6.73
CA LEU A 73 0.62 6.37 -6.57
C LEU A 73 1.76 7.19 -5.97
N THR A 74 2.45 6.62 -4.99
CA THR A 74 3.63 7.23 -4.37
C THR A 74 4.77 6.22 -4.38
N ALA A 75 5.90 6.59 -4.95
CA ALA A 75 7.11 5.77 -5.07
C ALA A 75 8.34 6.62 -4.72
N SER A 76 9.44 5.98 -4.31
CA SER A 76 10.71 6.70 -4.16
C SER A 76 11.24 7.15 -5.52
N LYS A 77 12.02 8.23 -5.55
CA LYS A 77 12.70 8.71 -6.75
C LYS A 77 13.74 7.72 -7.26
#